data_AF-A0A3B9NMW6-F1
#
_entry.id   AF-A0A3B9NMW6-F1
#
_cell.length_a   1.000
_cell.length_b   1.000
_cell.length_c   1.000
_cell.angle_alpha   90.00
_cell.angle_beta   90.00
_cell.angle_gamma   90.00
#
_symmetry.space_group_name_H-M   'P 1'
#
loop_
_entity.id
_entity.type
_entity.pdbx_description
1 polymer ?
#
loop_
_entity_poly.entity_id
_entity_poly.type
_entity_poly.pdbx_seq_one_letter_code
_entity_poly.pdbx_strand_id
1 'polypeptide(L)' 'MTPEELNAWRVVPRILMFAMIVMTYRTVEWFMSLPDPNPEQAALVSVMTGALTGAFGLFLGKKE' A
#
# COMPACT_ATOMS: atom_id res chain seq x y z
N MET A 1 24.19 -15.00 -7.18
CA MET A 1 23.13 -13.97 -7.08
C MET A 1 23.81 -12.67 -6.72
N THR A 2 24.33 -11.98 -7.73
CA THR A 2 24.96 -10.67 -7.54
C THR A 2 23.88 -9.64 -7.20
N PRO A 3 24.20 -8.53 -6.50
CA PRO A 3 23.24 -7.48 -6.15
C PRO A 3 22.47 -6.92 -7.37
N GLU A 4 23.10 -6.95 -8.55
CA GLU A 4 22.53 -6.52 -9.83
C GLU A 4 21.42 -7.45 -10.34
N GLU A 5 21.53 -8.76 -10.13
CA GLU A 5 20.51 -9.75 -10.51
C GLU A 5 19.24 -9.62 -9.63
N LEU A 6 19.41 -9.28 -8.35
CA LEU A 6 18.33 -9.02 -7.40
C LEU A 6 17.53 -7.77 -7.76
N ASN A 7 18.22 -6.76 -8.32
CA ASN A 7 17.60 -5.53 -8.81
C ASN A 7 16.88 -5.78 -10.16
N ALA A 8 17.45 -6.61 -11.04
CA ALA A 8 16.86 -6.98 -12.33
C ALA A 8 15.49 -7.68 -12.18
N TRP A 9 15.30 -8.44 -11.10
CA TRP A 9 14.04 -9.13 -10.85
C TRP A 9 12.92 -8.23 -10.35
N ARG A 10 13.10 -6.93 -10.08
CA ARG A 10 12.04 -6.04 -9.55
C ARG A 10 11.30 -6.66 -8.35
N VAL A 11 12.03 -7.33 -7.45
CA VAL A 11 11.44 -8.00 -6.27
C VAL A 11 10.90 -6.97 -5.29
N VAL A 12 11.66 -5.90 -5.03
CA VAL A 12 11.28 -4.80 -4.12
C VAL A 12 9.90 -4.22 -4.46
N PRO A 13 9.61 -3.77 -5.70
CA PRO A 13 8.29 -3.22 -6.02
C PRO A 13 7.16 -4.27 -5.95
N ARG A 14 7.43 -5.57 -6.16
CA ARG A 14 6.41 -6.62 -5.98
C ARG A 14 6.10 -6.88 -4.51
N ILE A 15 7.12 -6.91 -3.65
CA ILE A 15 6.95 -7.04 -2.19
C ILE A 15 6.17 -5.84 -1.66
N LEU A 16 6.49 -4.63 -2.11
CA LEU A 16 5.76 -3.42 -1.72
C LEU A 16 4.30 -3.45 -2.19
N MET A 17 4.02 -3.91 -3.41
CA MET A 17 2.65 -4.10 -3.88
C MET A 17 1.88 -5.11 -3.03
N PHE A 18 2.52 -6.22 -2.64
CA PHE A 18 1.90 -7.19 -1.74
C PHE A 18 1.62 -6.60 -0.35
N ALA A 19 2.56 -5.83 0.19
CA ALA A 19 2.37 -5.11 1.46
C ALA A 19 1.19 -4.12 1.39
N MET A 20 1.02 -3.40 0.28
CA MET A 20 -0.10 -2.49 0.05
C MET A 20 -1.45 -3.22 0.10
N ILE A 21 -1.55 -4.39 -0.53
CA ILE A 21 -2.76 -5.22 -0.52
C ILE A 21 -3.08 -5.66 0.90
N VAL A 22 -2.09 -6.17 1.64
CA VAL A 22 -2.25 -6.61 3.03
C VAL A 22 -2.68 -5.46 3.94
N MET A 23 -2.03 -4.29 3.85
CA MET A 23 -2.37 -3.13 4.67
C MET A 23 -3.79 -2.63 4.40
N THR A 24 -4.19 -2.58 3.12
CA THR A 24 -5.55 -2.17 2.73
C THR A 24 -6.58 -3.15 3.29
N TYR A 25 -6.34 -4.46 3.14
CA TYR A 25 -7.22 -5.49 3.65
C TYR A 25 -7.39 -5.40 5.17
N ARG A 26 -6.28 -5.25 5.90
CA ARG A 26 -6.31 -5.13 7.36
C ARG A 26 -7.03 -3.87 7.85
N THR A 27 -6.93 -2.78 7.09
CA THR A 27 -7.62 -1.53 7.43
C THR A 27 -9.13 -1.64 7.22
N VAL A 28 -9.55 -2.32 6.16
CA VAL A 28 -10.97 -2.64 5.92
C VAL A 28 -11.49 -3.58 7.01
N GLU A 29 -10.75 -4.64 7.34
CA GLU A 29 -11.11 -5.59 8.41
C GLU A 29 -11.27 -4.88 9.77
N TRP A 30 -10.31 -4.02 10.13
CA TRP A 30 -10.41 -3.20 11.32
C TRP A 30 -11.65 -2.29 11.31
N PHE A 31 -11.88 -1.57 10.21
CA PHE A 31 -13.03 -0.65 10.09
C PHE A 31 -14.36 -1.39 10.23
N MET A 32 -14.47 -2.57 9.63
CA MET A 32 -15.66 -3.44 9.73
C MET A 32 -15.84 -4.07 11.12
N SER A 33 -14.77 -4.15 11.93
CA SER A 33 -14.82 -4.66 13.30
C SER A 33 -15.27 -3.62 14.34
N LEU A 34 -15.41 -2.35 13.94
CA LEU A 34 -15.82 -1.28 14.86
C LEU A 34 -17.30 -1.45 15.26
N PRO A 35 -17.64 -1.28 16.55
CA PRO A 35 -19.03 -1.41 17.03
C PRO A 35 -19.95 -0.30 16.51
N ASP A 36 -19.42 0.89 16.24
CA ASP A 36 -20.12 2.03 15.60
C ASP A 36 -19.17 2.70 14.59
N PRO A 37 -19.14 2.24 13.32
CA PRO A 37 -18.31 2.85 12.29
C PRO A 37 -18.85 4.24 11.92
N ASN A 38 -18.02 5.27 12.00
CA ASN A 38 -18.42 6.64 11.62
C ASN A 38 -17.91 7.05 10.22
N PRO A 39 -18.62 7.96 9.52
CA PRO A 39 -18.23 8.44 8.19
C PRO A 39 -16.88 9.15 8.16
N GLU A 40 -16.49 9.84 9.23
CA GLU A 40 -15.23 10.59 9.32
C GLU A 40 -14.01 9.66 9.32
N GLN A 41 -14.10 8.51 9.99
CA GLN A 41 -13.09 7.46 10.04
C GLN A 41 -12.95 6.78 8.67
N ALA A 42 -14.08 6.52 8.00
CA ALA A 42 -14.06 5.98 6.64
C ALA A 42 -13.34 6.92 5.66
N ALA A 43 -13.60 8.23 5.79
CA ALA A 43 -12.93 9.25 4.99
C ALA A 43 -11.42 9.29 5.25
N LEU A 44 -10.98 9.25 6.52
CA LEU A 44 -9.56 9.22 6.87
C LEU A 44 -8.85 7.98 6.33
N VAL A 45 -9.47 6.80 6.46
CA VAL A 45 -8.95 5.53 5.92
C VAL A 45 -8.78 5.61 4.40
N SER A 46 -9.76 6.17 3.70
CA SER A 46 -9.71 6.36 2.24
C SER A 46 -8.58 7.30 1.81
N VAL A 47 -8.44 8.46 2.48
CA VAL A 47 -7.39 9.44 2.20
C VAL A 47 -5.99 8.84 2.41
N MET A 48 -5.77 8.13 3.51
CA MET A 48 -4.47 7.52 3.80
C MET A 48 -4.11 6.41 2.80
N THR A 49 -5.08 5.57 2.42
CA THR A 49 -4.89 4.50 1.42
C THR A 49 -4.61 5.09 0.03
N GLY A 50 -5.32 6.16 -0.35
CA GLY A 50 -5.11 6.87 -1.61
C GLY A 50 -3.75 7.58 -1.68
N ALA A 51 -3.36 8.29 -0.61
CA ALA A 51 -2.07 8.96 -0.51
C ALA A 51 -0.89 7.97 -0.60
N LEU A 52 -1.01 6.81 0.07
CA LEU A 52 -0.02 5.74 0.02
C LEU A 52 0.12 5.14 -1.39
N THR A 53 -1.01 4.91 -2.08
CA THR A 53 -1.01 4.43 -3.47
C THR A 53 -0.40 5.44 -4.43
N GLY A 54 -0.71 6.73 -4.27
CA GLY A 54 -0.13 7.82 -5.06
C GLY A 54 1.39 7.95 -4.85
N ALA A 55 1.85 7.93 -3.60
CA ALA A 55 3.28 7.96 -3.26
C ALA A 55 4.02 6.74 -3.83
N PHE A 56 3.41 5.55 -3.76
CA PHE A 56 3.98 4.34 -4.35
C PHE A 56 4.01 4.39 -5.89
N GLY A 57 2.96 4.89 -6.52
CA GLY A 57 2.93 5.13 -7.96
C GLY A 57 4.03 6.09 -8.43
N LEU A 58 4.30 7.15 -7.65
CA LEU A 58 5.42 8.07 -7.88
C LEU A 58 6.79 7.39 -7.66
N PHE A 59 6.91 6.52 -6.65
CA PHE A 59 8.13 5.74 -6.40
C PHE A 59 8.44 4.77 -7.57
N LEU A 60 7.42 4.10 -8.11
CA LEU A 60 7.56 3.24 -9.29
C LEU A 60 7.78 4.02 -10.59
N GLY A 61 7.18 5.21 -10.69
CA GLY A 61 7.27 6.09 -11.86
C GLY A 61 8.60 6.84 -11.96
N LYS A 62 9.37 6.94 -10.87
CA LYS A 62 10.77 7.35 -10.91
C LYS A 62 11.59 6.26 -11.63
N LYS A 63 11.65 6.39 -12.95
CA LYS A 63 12.70 5.76 -13.77
C LYS A 63 14.02 6.46 -13.45
N GLU A 64 15.00 5.67 -13.03
CA GLU A 64 16.41 5.94 -13.35
C GLU A 64 16.63 5.80 -14.87
#